data_AF-A0A6P5ZDD3-F1
#
_entry.id   AF-A0A6P5ZDD3-F1
#
_cell.length_a   1.000
_cell.length_b   1.000
_cell.length_c   1.000
_cell.angle_alpha   90.00
_cell.angle_beta   90.00
_cell.angle_gamma   90.00
#
_symmetry.space_group_name_H-M   'P 1'
#
loop_
_entity.id
_entity.type
_entity.pdbx_description
1 polymer ?
#
loop_
_entity_poly.entity_id
_entity_poly.type
_entity_poly.pdbx_seq_one_letter_code
_entity_poly.pdbx_strand_id
1 'polypeptide(L)'
;MASRMIRSRLSLSRLYAMAGSKNGRFLSTESNKVDEPLKVEEAETVEVPPPPSEKLLVLGGNGFVGSHICREALNRGLAVASLSRSGRSSLSDSWAENVTWHQGNLLSSDSWKEALNGVTSVISCVGGFGSNSYMYKINGTANINAIRAASEKGVKRFVYISAADFGLANYLLKGYYEGKRAAETELLTKFPYGGVILRPGFIYGTRRVGSAKIPLGSPTCKTIEPAATCWPPAYSSC
;
A
#
# COMPACT_ATOMS: atom_id res chain seq x y z
N MET A 1 -7.05 -62.95 15.20
CA MET A 1 -6.93 -62.12 16.43
C MET A 1 -7.85 -60.91 16.25
N ALA A 2 -9.16 -61.04 16.55
CA ALA A 2 -9.78 -60.83 17.87
C ALA A 2 -9.47 -59.42 18.43
N SER A 3 -10.40 -58.46 18.28
CA SER A 3 -11.47 -58.10 19.26
C SER A 3 -10.95 -57.01 20.23
N ARG A 4 -11.63 -55.90 20.54
CA ARG A 4 -13.00 -55.76 21.09
C ARG A 4 -13.53 -54.32 21.00
N MET A 5 -14.86 -54.24 20.87
CA MET A 5 -15.77 -53.14 21.16
C MET A 5 -15.80 -52.74 22.65
N ILE A 6 -16.36 -51.56 22.96
CA ILE A 6 -17.55 -51.26 23.82
C ILE A 6 -17.54 -49.73 24.10
N ARG A 7 -18.43 -48.91 23.52
CA ARG A 7 -19.83 -48.56 23.84
C ARG A 7 -20.09 -47.78 25.15
N SER A 8 -20.62 -46.57 24.93
CA SER A 8 -21.67 -45.83 25.66
C SER A 8 -21.33 -45.08 26.96
N ARG A 9 -21.77 -43.80 27.03
CA ARG A 9 -22.95 -43.38 27.80
C ARG A 9 -23.47 -42.01 27.34
N LEU A 10 -24.80 -41.94 27.28
CA LEU A 10 -25.64 -40.76 27.02
C LEU A 10 -25.57 -39.76 28.20
N SER A 11 -25.78 -38.48 27.90
CA SER A 11 -26.40 -37.55 28.84
C SER A 11 -27.35 -36.62 28.08
N LEU A 12 -28.64 -36.83 28.31
CA LEU A 12 -29.77 -36.02 27.87
C LEU A 12 -29.97 -34.88 28.86
N SER A 13 -30.18 -33.67 28.34
CA SER A 13 -30.89 -32.58 29.03
C SER A 13 -31.31 -31.56 27.97
N ARG A 14 -32.47 -30.91 27.97
CA ARG A 14 -33.74 -31.08 28.68
C ARG A 14 -34.69 -30.15 27.91
N LEU A 15 -35.65 -30.69 27.17
CA LEU A 15 -36.73 -29.90 26.55
C LEU A 15 -37.70 -29.51 27.66
N TYR A 16 -37.97 -28.21 27.83
CA TYR A 16 -39.14 -27.73 28.57
C TYR A 16 -40.14 -27.12 27.61
N ALA A 17 -41.34 -27.69 27.68
CA ALA A 17 -42.52 -27.32 26.95
C ALA A 17 -43.09 -25.97 27.44
N MET A 18 -43.53 -25.15 26.49
CA MET A 18 -44.39 -24.01 26.76
C MET A 18 -45.83 -24.52 26.91
N ALA A 19 -46.32 -24.59 28.14
CA ALA A 19 -47.72 -24.80 28.45
C ALA A 19 -48.41 -23.44 28.60
N GLY A 20 -49.46 -23.21 27.81
CA GLY A 20 -50.32 -22.05 27.93
C GLY A 20 -51.19 -22.11 29.19
N SER A 21 -51.44 -20.95 29.78
CA SER A 21 -52.53 -20.74 30.73
C SER A 21 -53.31 -19.51 30.32
N LYS A 22 -54.60 -19.71 30.04
CA LYS A 22 -55.63 -18.68 29.92
C LYS A 22 -56.31 -18.50 31.28
N ASN A 23 -56.64 -17.26 31.60
CA ASN A 23 -57.65 -16.72 32.53
C ASN A 23 -57.01 -15.52 33.25
N GLY A 24 -57.63 -14.38 33.47
CA GLY A 24 -59.01 -13.92 33.36
C GLY A 24 -59.02 -12.55 34.05
N ARG A 25 -59.89 -11.66 33.55
CA ARG A 25 -60.15 -10.27 33.97
C ARG A 25 -59.84 -9.92 35.43
N PHE A 26 -59.33 -8.70 35.67
CA PHE A 26 -59.98 -7.75 36.59
C PHE A 26 -59.61 -6.30 36.24
N LEU A 27 -60.64 -5.50 36.02
CA LEU A 27 -60.61 -4.04 35.95
C LEU A 27 -60.41 -3.49 37.36
N SER A 28 -59.41 -2.63 37.55
CA SER A 28 -59.40 -1.65 38.63
C SER A 28 -58.73 -0.38 38.15
N THR A 29 -59.51 0.69 38.21
CA THR A 29 -59.15 2.10 38.04
C THR A 29 -58.28 2.59 39.18
N GLU A 30 -57.37 3.52 38.86
CA GLU A 30 -56.61 4.49 39.70
C GLU A 30 -55.14 4.48 39.29
N SER A 31 -54.38 5.56 39.21
CA SER A 31 -54.55 6.99 39.46
C SER A 31 -53.25 7.65 38.95
N ASN A 32 -53.35 8.85 38.36
CA ASN A 32 -52.29 9.86 38.22
C ASN A 32 -50.83 9.40 38.41
N LYS A 33 -50.09 9.24 37.31
CA LYS A 33 -48.64 9.45 37.31
C LYS A 33 -48.31 10.45 36.22
N VAL A 34 -47.86 11.60 36.68
CA VAL A 34 -47.24 12.68 35.92
C VAL A 34 -46.06 12.11 35.16
N ASP A 35 -45.96 12.44 33.87
CA ASP A 35 -44.82 12.10 33.01
C ASP A 35 -43.52 12.57 33.68
N GLU A 36 -42.72 11.63 34.18
CA GLU A 36 -41.31 11.93 34.49
C GLU A 36 -40.60 12.19 33.15
N PRO A 37 -39.96 13.34 32.95
CA PRO A 37 -39.16 13.56 31.77
C PRO A 37 -37.98 12.59 31.82
N LEU A 38 -37.88 11.72 30.82
CA LEU A 38 -36.71 10.87 30.59
C LEU A 38 -35.46 11.75 30.57
N LYS A 39 -34.64 11.63 31.61
CA LYS A 39 -33.29 12.19 31.61
C LYS A 39 -32.50 11.48 30.51
N VAL A 40 -32.38 12.15 29.37
CA VAL A 40 -31.41 11.79 28.35
C VAL A 40 -30.05 12.14 28.95
N GLU A 41 -29.34 11.13 29.45
CA GLU A 41 -27.92 11.29 29.74
C GLU A 41 -27.21 11.51 28.40
N GLU A 42 -26.63 12.70 28.28
CA GLU A 42 -25.84 13.12 27.14
C GLU A 42 -24.68 12.12 26.97
N ALA A 43 -24.62 11.47 25.81
CA ALA A 43 -23.60 10.45 25.56
C ALA A 43 -22.21 11.10 25.62
N GLU A 44 -21.37 10.56 26.50
CA GLU A 44 -19.96 10.96 26.65
C GLU A 44 -19.26 10.91 25.30
N THR A 45 -18.65 12.03 24.90
CA THR A 45 -17.96 12.14 23.62
C THR A 45 -16.74 11.23 23.64
N VAL A 46 -16.86 10.07 22.99
CA VAL A 46 -15.71 9.20 22.72
C VAL A 46 -14.78 9.96 21.80
N GLU A 47 -13.62 10.38 22.30
CA GLU A 47 -12.54 10.90 21.46
C GLU A 47 -12.07 9.78 20.53
N VAL A 48 -12.59 9.79 19.30
CA VAL A 48 -12.11 8.89 18.25
C VAL A 48 -10.70 9.37 17.88
N PRO A 49 -9.65 8.55 18.09
CA PRO A 49 -8.31 8.93 17.66
C PRO A 49 -8.34 9.20 16.14
N PRO A 50 -7.58 10.20 15.66
CA PRO A 50 -7.59 10.58 14.25
C PRO A 50 -7.33 9.34 13.38
N PRO A 51 -7.99 9.22 12.22
CA PRO A 51 -7.78 8.09 11.33
C PRO A 51 -6.27 7.93 11.08
N PRO A 52 -5.75 6.70 11.13
CA PRO A 52 -4.31 6.48 11.01
C PRO A 52 -3.82 7.13 9.73
N SER A 53 -2.96 8.14 9.85
CA SER A 53 -2.42 8.88 8.71
C SER A 53 -1.74 7.89 7.78
N GLU A 54 -2.27 7.69 6.58
CA GLU A 54 -1.66 6.79 5.61
C GLU A 54 -0.26 7.32 5.26
N LYS A 55 0.77 6.58 5.70
CA LYS A 55 2.17 6.92 5.48
C LYS A 55 2.72 6.13 4.31
N LEU A 56 3.06 6.85 3.24
CA LEU A 56 3.65 6.31 2.03
C LEU A 56 5.18 6.46 2.06
N LEU A 57 5.89 5.36 1.82
CA LEU A 57 7.33 5.41 1.56
C LEU A 57 7.62 5.20 0.07
N VAL A 58 8.29 6.17 -0.56
CA VAL A 58 8.72 6.08 -1.96
C VAL A 58 10.22 5.77 -2.04
N LEU A 59 10.57 4.58 -2.53
CA LEU A 59 11.95 4.21 -2.78
C LEU A 59 12.38 4.82 -4.12
N GLY A 60 13.39 5.70 -4.09
CA GLY A 60 13.82 6.45 -5.27
C GLY A 60 12.98 7.69 -5.57
N GLY A 61 12.42 8.36 -4.55
CA GLY A 61 11.60 9.58 -4.71
C GLY A 61 12.34 10.79 -5.30
N ASN A 62 13.68 10.77 -5.28
CA ASN A 62 14.48 11.77 -6.01
C ASN A 62 14.42 11.58 -7.54
N GLY A 63 14.03 10.39 -8.02
CA GLY A 63 14.01 10.03 -9.43
C GLY A 63 12.92 10.73 -10.24
N PHE A 64 12.90 10.48 -11.55
CA PHE A 64 11.91 11.08 -12.45
C PHE A 64 10.48 10.70 -12.06
N VAL A 65 10.17 9.40 -12.04
CA VAL A 65 8.85 8.89 -11.67
C VAL A 65 8.57 9.13 -10.17
N GLY A 66 9.54 8.81 -9.31
CA GLY A 66 9.38 8.90 -7.87
C GLY A 66 9.02 10.31 -7.37
N SER A 67 9.59 11.36 -7.96
CA SER A 67 9.30 12.74 -7.55
C SER A 67 7.87 13.17 -7.86
N HIS A 68 7.31 12.72 -9.00
CA HIS A 68 5.92 12.97 -9.35
C HIS A 68 4.97 12.20 -8.42
N ILE A 69 5.32 10.97 -8.05
CA ILE A 69 4.56 10.18 -7.08
C ILE A 69 4.56 10.87 -5.71
N CYS A 70 5.72 11.34 -5.22
CA CYS A 70 5.78 12.06 -3.95
C CYS A 70 4.89 13.31 -3.96
N ARG A 71 4.96 14.11 -5.03
CA ARG A 71 4.16 15.33 -5.19
C ARG A 71 2.66 15.02 -5.20
N GLU A 72 2.25 14.03 -5.99
CA GLU A 72 0.85 13.63 -6.09
C GLU A 72 0.33 13.05 -4.77
N ALA A 73 1.13 12.27 -4.05
CA ALA A 73 0.77 11.75 -2.75
C ALA A 73 0.57 12.85 -1.70
N LEU A 74 1.43 13.88 -1.69
CA LEU A 74 1.25 15.06 -0.83
C LEU A 74 -0.03 15.83 -1.18
N ASN A 75 -0.32 16.01 -2.48
CA ASN A 75 -1.56 16.67 -2.92
C ASN A 75 -2.82 15.92 -2.46
N ARG A 76 -2.72 14.61 -2.23
CA ARG A 76 -3.79 13.76 -1.67
C ARG A 76 -3.86 13.77 -0.14
N GLY A 77 -3.01 14.56 0.52
CA GLY A 77 -2.97 14.66 1.99
C GLY A 77 -2.28 13.47 2.68
N LEU A 78 -1.49 12.67 1.96
CA LEU A 78 -0.75 11.56 2.55
C LEU A 78 0.52 12.06 3.26
N ALA A 79 0.92 11.36 4.32
CA ALA A 79 2.25 11.55 4.90
C ALA A 79 3.28 10.85 4.02
N VAL A 80 4.22 11.60 3.43
CA VAL A 80 5.17 11.06 2.45
C VAL A 80 6.58 11.04 3.01
N ALA A 81 7.21 9.88 2.95
CA ALA A 81 8.64 9.71 3.15
C ALA A 81 9.29 9.17 1.87
N SER A 82 10.58 9.46 1.68
CA SER A 82 11.35 8.88 0.59
C SER A 82 12.70 8.36 1.06
N LEU A 83 13.09 7.20 0.55
CA LEU A 83 14.42 6.64 0.74
C LEU A 83 15.28 6.86 -0.51
N SER A 84 16.48 7.41 -0.32
CA SER A 84 17.49 7.51 -1.36
C SER A 84 18.91 7.45 -0.80
N ARG A 85 19.90 7.22 -1.67
CA ARG A 85 21.31 7.12 -1.25
C ARG A 85 21.86 8.41 -0.62
N SER A 86 21.37 9.58 -1.02
CA SER A 86 21.78 10.87 -0.48
C SER A 86 21.03 11.25 0.80
N GLY A 87 19.84 10.71 1.02
CA GLY A 87 18.96 11.12 2.12
C GLY A 87 18.50 12.57 2.09
N ARG A 88 18.66 13.25 0.95
CA ARG A 88 18.27 14.65 0.76
C ARG A 88 17.52 14.80 -0.55
N SER A 89 16.56 15.72 -0.59
CA SER A 89 15.93 16.13 -1.84
C SER A 89 16.97 16.72 -2.79
N SER A 90 16.92 16.31 -4.06
CA SER A 90 17.61 17.01 -5.16
C SER A 90 16.69 17.98 -5.91
N LEU A 91 15.47 18.18 -5.41
CA LEU A 91 14.42 18.97 -6.04
C LEU A 91 14.41 20.36 -5.41
N SER A 92 14.26 21.40 -6.23
CA SER A 92 14.23 22.80 -5.79
C SER A 92 12.82 23.31 -5.48
N ASP A 93 11.78 22.52 -5.72
CA ASP A 93 10.41 22.93 -5.49
C ASP A 93 10.08 22.90 -3.99
N SER A 94 9.32 23.88 -3.49
CA SER A 94 8.97 24.01 -2.06
C SER A 94 8.21 22.82 -1.50
N TRP A 95 7.39 22.13 -2.31
CA TRP A 95 6.65 20.94 -1.85
C TRP A 95 7.58 19.82 -1.36
N ALA A 96 8.83 19.77 -1.81
CA ALA A 96 9.78 18.73 -1.44
C ALA A 96 10.23 18.84 0.04
N GLU A 97 10.03 20.00 0.67
CA GLU A 97 10.25 20.22 2.11
C GLU A 97 9.23 19.46 2.96
N ASN A 98 8.06 19.15 2.40
CA ASN A 98 7.01 18.37 3.06
C ASN A 98 7.23 16.84 2.94
N VAL A 99 8.32 16.40 2.31
CA VAL A 99 8.71 14.98 2.24
C VAL A 99 9.78 14.69 3.28
N THR A 100 9.60 13.65 4.08
CA THR A 100 10.67 13.17 4.96
C THR A 100 11.70 12.38 4.16
N TRP A 101 12.95 12.84 4.11
CA TRP A 101 14.02 12.20 3.35
C TRP A 101 14.90 11.32 4.24
N HIS A 102 14.96 10.03 3.93
CA HIS A 102 15.80 9.05 4.61
C HIS A 102 16.99 8.67 3.74
N GLN A 103 18.18 8.62 4.36
CA GLN A 103 19.37 8.08 3.72
C GLN A 103 19.38 6.56 3.80
N GLY A 104 19.64 5.89 2.68
CA GLY A 104 19.82 4.45 2.70
C GLY A 104 20.21 3.84 1.36
N ASN A 105 20.80 2.66 1.44
CA ASN A 105 21.11 1.83 0.29
C ASN A 105 20.46 0.46 0.47
N LEU A 106 19.56 0.08 -0.43
CA LEU A 106 18.85 -1.20 -0.39
C LEU A 106 19.75 -2.42 -0.53
N LEU A 107 21.00 -2.22 -0.98
CA LEU A 107 22.03 -3.25 -1.09
C LEU A 107 22.94 -3.34 0.14
N SER A 108 22.86 -2.38 1.08
CA SER A 108 23.61 -2.43 2.33
C SER A 108 22.81 -3.09 3.44
N SER A 109 23.42 -3.21 4.61
CA SER A 109 22.80 -3.69 5.85
C SER A 109 21.52 -2.90 6.21
N ASP A 110 20.81 -3.43 7.19
CA ASP A 110 19.44 -3.07 7.60
C ASP A 110 19.23 -1.63 8.11
N SER A 111 20.21 -0.74 8.02
CA SER A 111 20.15 0.64 8.54
C SER A 111 19.00 1.47 7.94
N TRP A 112 18.55 1.15 6.73
CA TRP A 112 17.44 1.84 6.08
C TRP A 112 16.06 1.27 6.47
N LYS A 113 16.00 0.12 7.13
CA LYS A 113 14.72 -0.53 7.52
C LYS A 113 13.93 0.30 8.54
N GLU A 114 14.58 1.22 9.25
CA GLU A 114 13.89 2.16 10.15
C GLU A 114 12.94 3.09 9.40
N ALA A 115 13.23 3.40 8.12
CA ALA A 115 12.34 4.19 7.27
C ALA A 115 10.98 3.51 7.03
N LEU A 116 10.87 2.19 7.26
CA LEU A 116 9.63 1.42 7.14
C LEU A 116 8.75 1.51 8.40
N ASN A 117 9.25 2.08 9.51
CA ASN A 117 8.48 2.15 10.74
C ASN A 117 7.23 3.04 10.55
N GLY A 118 6.06 2.45 10.85
CA GLY A 118 4.75 3.09 10.71
C GLY A 118 4.30 3.32 9.26
N VAL A 119 5.00 2.76 8.26
CA VAL A 119 4.64 2.86 6.84
C VAL A 119 3.50 1.90 6.53
N THR A 120 2.43 2.41 5.89
CA THR A 120 1.29 1.59 5.49
C THR A 120 1.44 1.05 4.07
N SER A 121 2.08 1.84 3.19
CA SER A 121 2.27 1.51 1.78
C SER A 121 3.68 1.88 1.30
N VAL A 122 4.25 1.07 0.43
CA VAL A 122 5.56 1.33 -0.21
C VAL A 122 5.38 1.37 -1.72
N ILE A 123 6.01 2.33 -2.39
CA ILE A 123 6.15 2.35 -3.85
C ILE A 123 7.63 2.33 -4.21
N SER A 124 8.08 1.30 -4.93
CA SER A 124 9.45 1.24 -5.42
C SER A 124 9.58 1.70 -6.87
N CYS A 125 10.31 2.80 -7.04
CA CYS A 125 10.75 3.35 -8.33
C CYS A 125 12.25 3.11 -8.56
N VAL A 126 12.87 2.19 -7.80
CA VAL A 126 14.31 1.92 -7.89
C VAL A 126 14.62 1.12 -9.14
N GLY A 127 15.42 1.72 -10.01
CA GLY A 127 15.97 1.07 -11.18
C GLY A 127 17.21 1.79 -11.68
N GLY A 128 17.99 1.09 -12.49
CA GLY A 128 19.23 1.62 -13.04
C GLY A 128 19.69 0.85 -14.27
N PHE A 129 20.46 1.52 -15.12
CA PHE A 129 21.08 0.98 -16.32
C PHE A 129 22.60 0.96 -16.16
N GLY A 130 23.27 0.00 -16.81
CA GLY A 130 24.71 -0.17 -16.71
C GLY A 130 25.13 -1.56 -17.20
N SER A 131 26.16 -2.14 -16.58
CA SER A 131 26.52 -3.53 -16.86
C SER A 131 25.39 -4.49 -16.49
N ASN A 132 25.35 -5.66 -17.13
CA ASN A 132 24.33 -6.67 -16.88
C ASN A 132 24.26 -7.05 -15.38
N SER A 133 25.40 -7.27 -14.73
CA SER A 133 25.48 -7.58 -13.30
C SER A 133 25.02 -6.43 -12.41
N TYR A 134 25.32 -5.19 -12.78
CA TYR A 134 24.82 -4.02 -12.07
C TYR A 134 23.30 -3.90 -12.20
N MET A 135 22.77 -4.08 -13.40
CA MET A 135 21.34 -4.04 -13.67
C MET A 135 20.59 -5.11 -12.87
N TYR A 136 21.11 -6.34 -12.80
CA TYR A 136 20.52 -7.39 -11.98
C TYR A 136 20.49 -7.01 -10.49
N LYS A 137 21.62 -6.49 -9.97
CA LYS A 137 21.71 -6.07 -8.56
C LYS A 137 20.71 -4.95 -8.24
N ILE A 138 20.65 -3.90 -9.05
CA ILE A 138 19.82 -2.73 -8.74
C ILE A 138 18.33 -2.95 -9.05
N ASN A 139 18.00 -3.64 -10.15
CA ASN A 139 16.60 -3.86 -10.53
C ASN A 139 16.00 -5.08 -9.85
N GLY A 140 16.82 -6.08 -9.49
CA GLY A 140 16.41 -7.29 -8.76
C GLY A 140 16.75 -7.23 -7.28
N THR A 141 18.01 -7.49 -6.92
CA THR A 141 18.43 -7.69 -5.52
C THR A 141 18.00 -6.56 -4.58
N ALA A 142 18.18 -5.30 -4.98
CA ALA A 142 17.76 -4.15 -4.18
C ALA A 142 16.24 -4.13 -3.93
N ASN A 143 15.43 -4.41 -4.96
CA ASN A 143 13.98 -4.44 -4.84
C ASN A 143 13.49 -5.66 -4.03
N ILE A 144 14.12 -6.83 -4.20
CA ILE A 144 13.85 -8.03 -3.40
C ILE A 144 14.09 -7.75 -1.91
N ASN A 145 15.21 -7.09 -1.58
CA ASN A 145 15.51 -6.69 -0.19
C ASN A 145 14.44 -5.72 0.35
N ALA A 146 14.02 -4.75 -0.46
CA ALA A 146 12.94 -3.82 -0.11
C ALA A 146 11.62 -4.53 0.19
N ILE A 147 11.21 -5.46 -0.68
CA ILE A 147 9.98 -6.23 -0.55
C ILE A 147 10.02 -7.06 0.75
N ARG A 148 11.12 -7.79 0.99
CA ARG A 148 11.29 -8.61 2.18
C ARG A 148 11.21 -7.79 3.46
N ALA A 149 11.96 -6.70 3.54
CA ALA A 149 11.95 -5.84 4.71
C ALA A 149 10.58 -5.19 4.95
N ALA A 150 9.89 -4.77 3.89
CA ALA A 150 8.54 -4.21 4.01
C ALA A 150 7.54 -5.25 4.52
N SER A 151 7.64 -6.50 4.05
CA SER A 151 6.83 -7.62 4.52
C SER A 151 7.10 -7.93 5.99
N GLU A 152 8.38 -8.00 6.40
CA GLU A 152 8.80 -8.21 7.80
C GLU A 152 8.29 -7.11 8.74
N LYS A 153 8.19 -5.87 8.25
CA LYS A 153 7.68 -4.71 8.99
C LYS A 153 6.16 -4.58 8.99
N GLY A 154 5.43 -5.49 8.34
CA GLY A 154 3.97 -5.49 8.32
C GLY A 154 3.36 -4.40 7.44
N VAL A 155 4.09 -3.92 6.43
CA VAL A 155 3.53 -3.02 5.41
C VAL A 155 2.34 -3.72 4.74
N LYS A 156 1.24 -2.99 4.50
CA LYS A 156 0.01 -3.58 3.95
C LYS A 156 0.02 -3.68 2.43
N ARG A 157 0.61 -2.68 1.75
CA ARG A 157 0.64 -2.60 0.29
C ARG A 157 2.03 -2.30 -0.22
N PHE A 158 2.43 -2.98 -1.29
CA PHE A 158 3.70 -2.73 -1.96
C PHE A 158 3.48 -2.66 -3.46
N VAL A 159 3.84 -1.51 -4.05
CA VAL A 159 3.76 -1.28 -5.50
C VAL A 159 5.16 -1.29 -6.07
N TYR A 160 5.36 -2.06 -7.14
CA TYR A 160 6.62 -2.11 -7.86
C TYR A 160 6.46 -1.59 -9.28
N ILE A 161 7.29 -0.60 -9.66
CA ILE A 161 7.37 -0.08 -11.02
C ILE A 161 8.34 -0.95 -11.83
N SER A 162 7.79 -1.97 -12.47
CA SER A 162 8.50 -2.84 -13.40
C SER A 162 8.60 -2.18 -14.79
N ALA A 163 8.72 -2.94 -15.87
CA ALA A 163 8.75 -2.45 -17.24
C ALA A 163 8.03 -3.44 -18.16
N ALA A 164 7.45 -2.92 -19.24
CA ALA A 164 6.98 -3.77 -20.33
C ALA A 164 8.16 -4.51 -21.00
N ASP A 165 7.92 -5.77 -21.34
CA ASP A 165 8.87 -6.58 -22.10
C ASP A 165 8.85 -6.16 -23.58
N PHE A 166 9.97 -5.63 -24.08
CA PHE A 166 10.11 -5.20 -25.48
C PHE A 166 10.99 -6.18 -26.26
N GLY A 167 10.59 -7.45 -26.31
CA GLY A 167 11.14 -8.48 -27.21
C GLY A 167 12.67 -8.47 -27.34
N LEU A 168 13.19 -8.05 -28.50
CA LEU A 168 14.63 -8.02 -28.84
C LEU A 168 15.48 -7.19 -27.88
N ALA A 169 14.92 -6.15 -27.23
CA ALA A 169 15.63 -5.37 -26.22
C ALA A 169 16.02 -6.20 -24.99
N ASN A 170 15.31 -7.31 -24.74
CA ASN A 170 15.61 -8.22 -23.64
C ASN A 170 16.99 -8.86 -23.77
N TYR A 171 17.49 -9.06 -25.00
CA TYR A 171 18.81 -9.64 -25.22
C TYR A 171 19.94 -8.67 -24.81
N LEU A 172 19.76 -7.37 -25.12
CA LEU A 172 20.73 -6.32 -24.77
C LEU A 172 20.67 -5.96 -23.28
N LEU A 173 19.49 -6.07 -22.66
CA LEU A 173 19.23 -5.69 -21.28
C LEU A 173 18.86 -6.89 -20.40
N LYS A 174 19.46 -8.06 -20.64
CA LYS A 174 19.10 -9.31 -19.96
C LYS A 174 19.05 -9.18 -18.43
N GLY A 175 20.09 -8.63 -17.80
CA GLY A 175 20.15 -8.45 -16.35
C GLY A 175 19.11 -7.47 -15.79
N TYR A 176 18.65 -6.51 -16.60
CA TYR A 176 17.57 -5.60 -16.22
C TYR A 176 16.24 -6.37 -16.10
N TYR A 177 15.87 -7.11 -17.16
CA TYR A 177 14.61 -7.85 -17.21
C TYR A 177 14.61 -9.03 -16.25
N GLU A 178 15.71 -9.77 -16.12
CA GLU A 178 15.86 -10.84 -15.13
C GLU A 178 15.72 -10.31 -13.71
N GLY A 179 16.37 -9.17 -13.41
CA GLY A 179 16.24 -8.52 -12.11
C GLY A 179 14.78 -8.10 -11.82
N LYS A 180 14.12 -7.45 -12.79
CA LYS A 180 12.71 -7.04 -12.65
C LYS A 180 11.78 -8.23 -12.42
N ARG A 181 11.91 -9.29 -13.22
CA ARG A 181 11.11 -10.52 -13.07
C ARG A 181 11.34 -11.20 -11.71
N ALA A 182 12.59 -11.24 -11.23
CA ALA A 182 12.89 -11.78 -9.91
C ALA A 182 12.21 -10.97 -8.78
N ALA A 183 12.21 -9.64 -8.88
CA ALA A 183 11.51 -8.77 -7.94
C ALA A 183 9.98 -8.93 -8.02
N GLU A 184 9.41 -9.10 -9.22
CA GLU A 184 7.98 -9.38 -9.41
C GLU A 184 7.56 -10.68 -8.70
N THR A 185 8.32 -11.76 -8.88
CA THR A 185 8.05 -13.05 -8.23
C THR A 185 8.10 -12.94 -6.71
N GLU A 186 9.10 -12.25 -6.17
CA GLU A 186 9.21 -12.04 -4.72
C GLU A 186 8.02 -11.21 -4.21
N LEU A 187 7.62 -10.16 -4.93
CA LEU A 187 6.48 -9.31 -4.56
C LEU A 187 5.18 -10.11 -4.47
N LEU A 188 4.88 -10.92 -5.49
CA LEU A 188 3.68 -11.76 -5.49
C LEU A 188 3.70 -12.81 -4.37
N THR A 189 4.88 -13.28 -3.99
CA THR A 189 5.06 -14.23 -2.89
C THR A 189 4.83 -13.58 -1.53
N LYS A 190 5.39 -12.39 -1.30
CA LYS A 190 5.35 -11.71 0.01
C LYS A 190 4.09 -10.88 0.24
N PHE A 191 3.43 -10.43 -0.83
CA PHE A 191 2.24 -9.59 -0.78
C PHE A 191 1.11 -10.15 -1.67
N PRO A 192 0.55 -11.33 -1.34
CA PRO A 192 -0.48 -11.97 -2.17
C PRO A 192 -1.75 -11.12 -2.35
N TYR A 193 -2.11 -10.32 -1.35
CA TYR A 193 -3.31 -9.47 -1.38
C TYR A 193 -3.01 -7.96 -1.48
N GLY A 194 -1.75 -7.57 -1.34
CA GLY A 194 -1.32 -6.16 -1.26
C GLY A 194 -0.27 -5.76 -2.28
N GLY A 195 0.17 -6.69 -3.12
CA GLY A 195 1.22 -6.50 -4.12
C GLY A 195 0.65 -5.99 -5.44
N VAL A 196 1.21 -4.91 -5.98
CA VAL A 196 0.83 -4.37 -7.28
C VAL A 196 2.07 -4.22 -8.15
N ILE A 197 2.03 -4.77 -9.36
CA ILE A 197 3.10 -4.64 -10.36
C ILE A 197 2.61 -3.75 -11.49
N LEU A 198 3.26 -2.61 -11.68
CA LEU A 198 3.01 -1.73 -12.82
C LEU A 198 4.06 -1.99 -13.90
N ARG A 199 3.63 -2.25 -15.14
CA ARG A 199 4.51 -2.49 -16.30
C ARG A 199 4.33 -1.38 -17.33
N PRO A 200 4.80 -0.16 -17.04
CA PRO A 200 4.70 0.93 -18.00
C PRO A 200 5.55 0.65 -19.25
N GLY A 201 5.14 1.24 -20.38
CA GLY A 201 5.97 1.35 -21.57
C GLY A 201 7.04 2.43 -21.41
N PHE A 202 7.44 3.06 -22.51
CA PHE A 202 8.40 4.18 -22.44
C PHE A 202 7.77 5.38 -21.74
N ILE A 203 8.38 5.78 -20.62
CA ILE A 203 8.01 6.97 -19.88
C ILE A 203 8.88 8.12 -20.42
N TYR A 204 8.23 9.16 -20.92
CA TYR A 204 8.89 10.34 -21.47
C TYR A 204 8.65 11.58 -20.62
N GLY A 205 9.59 12.53 -20.71
CA GLY A 205 9.48 13.84 -20.10
C GLY A 205 10.84 14.44 -19.76
N THR A 206 10.81 15.63 -19.19
CA THR A 206 12.01 16.38 -18.83
C THR A 206 12.22 16.36 -17.33
N ARG A 207 13.36 15.83 -16.88
CA ARG A 207 13.81 15.98 -15.50
C ARG A 207 14.80 17.13 -15.41
N ARG A 208 14.64 18.02 -14.42
CA ARG A 208 15.72 18.92 -14.00
C ARG A 208 16.56 18.23 -12.93
N VAL A 209 17.85 18.08 -13.17
CA VAL A 209 18.82 17.63 -12.16
C VAL A 209 19.88 18.72 -12.06
N GLY A 210 19.81 19.54 -11.02
CA GLY A 210 20.54 20.81 -10.97
C GLY A 210 20.06 21.76 -12.08
N SER A 211 21.00 22.34 -12.85
CA SER A 211 20.71 23.21 -14.00
C SER A 211 20.43 22.45 -15.30
N ALA A 212 20.64 21.13 -15.35
CA ALA A 212 20.53 20.34 -16.57
C ALA A 212 19.14 19.71 -16.75
N LYS A 213 18.60 19.76 -17.98
CA LYS A 213 17.42 19.01 -18.41
C LYS A 213 17.85 17.68 -19.01
N ILE A 214 17.47 16.57 -18.40
CA ILE A 214 17.72 15.22 -18.94
C ILE A 214 16.43 14.74 -19.60
N PRO A 215 16.36 14.69 -20.95
CA PRO A 215 15.26 14.05 -21.64
C PRO A 215 15.37 12.52 -21.47
N LEU A 216 14.28 11.89 -21.05
CA LEU A 216 14.17 10.44 -21.07
C LEU A 216 13.32 10.06 -22.30
N GLY A 217 13.97 9.87 -23.45
CA GLY A 217 13.32 9.52 -24.71
C GLY A 217 14.04 10.08 -25.95
N SER A 218 13.97 9.36 -27.08
CA SER A 218 14.44 9.87 -28.37
C SER A 218 13.58 11.06 -28.81
N PRO A 219 14.14 12.16 -29.35
CA PRO A 219 13.39 13.35 -29.79
C PRO A 219 12.45 13.10 -30.98
N THR A 220 12.33 11.86 -31.47
CA THR A 220 11.54 11.49 -32.64
C THR A 220 10.09 11.08 -32.35
N CYS A 221 9.68 10.95 -31.08
CA CYS A 221 8.27 10.72 -30.77
C CYS A 221 7.59 12.07 -30.51
N LYS A 222 6.69 12.46 -31.43
CA LYS A 222 5.95 13.73 -31.39
C LYS A 222 5.36 13.98 -30.01
N THR A 223 5.58 15.18 -29.50
CA THR A 223 4.89 15.77 -28.36
C THR A 223 3.39 15.53 -28.49
N ILE A 224 2.84 14.64 -27.67
CA ILE A 224 1.41 14.67 -27.38
C ILE A 224 1.29 15.66 -26.24
N GLU A 225 0.80 16.86 -26.56
CA GLU A 225 0.35 17.82 -25.55
C GLU A 225 -0.64 17.12 -24.61
N PRO A 226 -0.66 17.46 -23.31
CA PRO A 226 -1.66 16.92 -22.40
C PRO A 226 -3.02 17.50 -22.81
N ALA A 227 -3.75 16.79 -23.66
CA ALA A 227 -5.19 16.94 -23.72
C ALA A 227 -5.71 16.60 -22.32
N ALA A 228 -6.30 17.60 -21.67
CA ALA A 228 -7.04 17.44 -20.44
C ALA A 228 -8.05 16.31 -20.65
N THR A 229 -7.73 15.11 -20.18
CA THR A 229 -8.66 14.00 -20.18
C THR A 229 -9.12 13.82 -18.75
N CYS A 230 -10.30 14.36 -18.50
CA CYS A 230 -11.08 14.12 -17.30
C CYS A 230 -11.07 12.63 -16.98
N TRP A 231 -10.72 12.29 -15.74
CA TRP A 231 -11.01 10.96 -15.19
C TRP A 231 -12.53 10.74 -15.28
N PRO A 232 -13.02 9.65 -15.89
CA PRO A 232 -14.44 9.34 -15.78
C PRO A 232 -14.77 9.03 -14.31
N PRO A 233 -15.94 9.46 -13.80
CA PRO A 233 -16.36 9.11 -12.46
C PRO A 233 -16.51 7.60 -12.36
N ALA A 234 -15.97 7.02 -11.28
CA ALA A 234 -16.20 5.62 -10.95
C ALA A 234 -17.71 5.40 -10.82
N TYR A 235 -18.22 4.46 -11.62
CA TYR A 235 -19.62 4.08 -11.63
C TYR A 235 -20.05 3.57 -10.25
N SER A 236 -21.16 4.14 -9.80
CA SER A 236 -22.08 3.60 -8.82
C SER A 236 -22.73 2.29 -9.29
N SER A 237 -23.02 1.42 -8.33
CA SER A 237 -24.07 0.38 -8.34
C SER A 237 -23.76 -0.95 -9.04
N CYS A 238 -23.58 -2.00 -8.23
CA CYS A 238 -24.53 -3.11 -8.10
C CYS A 238 -24.51 -3.61 -6.65
#